data_AF-A0A942FY29-F1
#
_entry.id   AF-A0A942FY29-F1
#
_cell.length_a   1.000
_cell.length_b   1.000
_cell.length_c   1.000
_cell.angle_alpha   90.00
_cell.angle_beta   90.00
_cell.angle_gamma   90.00
#
_symmetry.space_group_name_H-M   'P 1'
#
loop_
_entity.id
_entity.type
_entity.pdbx_description
1 polymer ?
#
loop_
_entity_poly.entity_id
_entity_poly.type
_entity_poly.pdbx_seq_one_letter_code
_entity_poly.pdbx_strand_id
1 'polypeptide(L)'
;MDLLRRTVLKGAGAGGALAVLLATGMLKPTLAYASDWNKAAFEAKELDAALKAIGGLGAAAHAGLVMRAPEIAENGAVVPIDVTSSIPNTT
;
A
#
# COMPACT_ATOMS: atom_id res chain seq x y z
N MET A 1 32.03 38.64 21.46
CA MET A 1 31.72 37.73 20.33
C MET A 1 30.29 37.99 19.90
N ASP A 2 30.04 38.38 18.64
CA ASP A 2 28.69 38.74 18.19
C ASP A 2 27.80 37.53 18.01
N LEU A 3 26.77 37.43 18.85
CA LEU A 3 25.78 36.35 18.81
C LEU A 3 25.02 36.33 17.47
N LEU A 4 24.72 37.50 16.90
CA LEU A 4 24.05 37.64 15.60
C LEU A 4 24.85 36.99 14.46
N ARG A 5 26.15 37.27 14.36
CA ARG A 5 27.02 36.66 13.34
C ARG A 5 27.04 35.13 13.46
N ARG A 6 27.15 34.62 14.70
CA ARG A 6 27.17 33.19 14.97
C ARG A 6 25.85 32.52 14.58
N THR A 7 24.72 33.16 14.87
CA THR A 7 23.39 32.63 14.52
C THR A 7 23.17 32.60 13.02
N VAL A 8 23.56 33.66 12.30
CA VAL A 8 23.47 33.72 10.83
C VAL A 8 24.31 32.63 10.18
N LEU A 9 25.57 32.44 10.61
CA LEU A 9 26.45 31.39 10.08
C LEU A 9 25.89 29.97 10.33
N LYS A 10 25.32 29.72 11.50
CA LYS A 10 24.68 28.42 11.81
C LYS A 10 23.42 28.20 10.98
N GLY A 11 22.58 29.22 10.82
CA GLY A 11 21.35 29.15 10.02
C GLY A 11 21.65 28.94 8.54
N ALA A 12 22.64 29.66 7.98
CA ALA A 12 23.06 29.51 6.59
C ALA A 12 23.68 28.13 6.33
N GLY A 13 24.52 27.62 7.24
CA GLY A 13 25.10 26.28 7.12
C GLY A 13 24.05 25.17 7.17
N ALA A 14 23.13 25.23 8.13
CA ALA A 14 22.04 24.27 8.25
C ALA A 14 21.07 24.34 7.06
N GLY A 15 20.70 25.54 6.63
CA GLY A 15 19.83 25.77 5.47
C GLY A 15 20.44 25.29 4.16
N GLY A 16 21.74 25.53 3.96
CA GLY A 16 22.47 25.04 2.79
C GLY A 16 22.54 23.51 2.72
N ALA A 17 22.82 22.85 3.85
CA ALA A 17 22.81 21.39 3.93
C ALA A 17 21.43 20.80 3.62
N LEU A 18 20.37 21.41 4.17
CA LEU A 18 18.98 21.04 3.88
C LEU A 18 18.66 21.20 2.39
N ALA A 19 19.07 22.32 1.77
CA ALA A 19 18.85 22.57 0.35
C ALA A 19 19.55 21.52 -0.53
N VAL A 20 20.77 21.10 -0.19
CA VAL A 20 21.49 20.04 -0.91
C VAL A 20 20.78 18.68 -0.76
N LEU A 21 20.34 18.33 0.45
CA LEU A 21 19.64 17.07 0.68
C LEU A 21 18.29 17.02 -0.05
N LEU A 22 17.58 18.15 -0.14
CA LEU A 22 16.36 18.28 -0.93
C LEU A 22 16.66 18.19 -2.44
N ALA A 23 17.68 18.91 -2.93
CA ALA A 23 18.05 18.93 -4.35
C ALA A 23 18.56 17.58 -4.86
N THR A 24 19.25 16.80 -4.02
CA THR A 24 19.70 15.44 -4.33
C THR A 24 18.60 14.39 -4.17
N GLY A 25 17.42 14.77 -3.65
CA GLY A 25 16.33 13.85 -3.37
C GLY A 25 16.63 12.89 -2.21
N MET A 26 17.65 13.15 -1.39
CA MET A 26 17.92 12.40 -0.16
C MET A 26 16.89 12.74 0.93
N LEU A 27 16.41 13.99 0.97
CA LEU A 27 15.25 14.42 1.74
C LEU A 27 14.06 14.57 0.78
N LYS A 28 13.02 13.75 0.98
CA LYS A 28 11.78 13.79 0.21
C LYS A 28 10.58 14.05 1.14
N PRO A 29 10.33 15.32 1.52
CA PRO A 29 9.33 15.68 2.54
C PRO A 29 7.87 15.38 2.15
N THR A 30 7.60 15.00 0.90
CA THR A 30 6.26 14.71 0.37
C THR A 30 6.08 13.28 -0.12
N LEU A 31 7.04 12.38 0.14
CA LEU A 31 6.75 10.95 0.00
C LEU A 31 5.80 10.54 1.12
N ALA A 32 4.51 10.71 0.86
CA ALA A 32 3.50 9.97 1.59
C ALA A 32 3.84 8.50 1.41
N TYR A 33 4.08 7.78 2.51
CA TYR A 33 4.10 6.31 2.53
C TYR A 33 2.70 5.74 2.33
N ALA A 34 1.90 6.34 1.42
CA ALA A 34 0.90 5.57 0.72
C ALA A 34 1.74 4.55 -0.03
N SER A 35 1.88 3.36 0.54
CA SER A 35 2.47 2.21 -0.12
C SER A 35 2.06 2.25 -1.58
N ASP A 36 2.99 2.02 -2.50
CA ASP A 36 2.63 1.68 -3.87
C ASP A 36 1.67 0.50 -3.77
N TRP A 37 0.38 0.79 -3.79
CA TRP A 37 -0.67 -0.18 -3.69
C TRP A 37 -0.58 -0.99 -4.98
N ASN A 38 -0.99 -2.27 -4.94
CA ASN A 38 -0.76 -3.17 -6.05
C ASN A 38 -1.66 -2.81 -7.26
N LYS A 39 -1.26 -1.77 -7.98
CA LYS A 39 -1.97 -1.18 -9.12
C LYS A 39 -2.15 -2.20 -10.23
N ALA A 40 -1.14 -3.06 -10.41
CA ALA A 40 -1.20 -4.17 -11.36
C ALA A 40 -2.31 -5.17 -10.99
N ALA A 41 -2.47 -5.52 -9.70
CA ALA A 41 -3.56 -6.38 -9.26
C ALA A 41 -4.94 -5.72 -9.37
N PHE A 42 -5.03 -4.42 -9.05
CA PHE A 42 -6.32 -3.71 -9.07
C PHE A 42 -6.81 -3.36 -10.47
N GLU A 43 -5.92 -2.96 -11.37
CA GLU A 43 -6.27 -2.62 -12.75
C GLU A 43 -6.37 -3.85 -13.66
N ALA A 44 -6.05 -5.05 -13.14
CA ALA A 44 -6.21 -6.30 -13.85
C ALA A 44 -7.68 -6.53 -14.20
N LYS A 45 -7.94 -6.81 -15.47
CA LYS A 45 -9.28 -7.12 -15.99
C LYS A 45 -9.59 -8.61 -15.97
N GLU A 46 -8.54 -9.42 -15.89
CA GLU A 46 -8.63 -10.88 -15.90
C GLU A 46 -8.26 -11.43 -14.53
N LEU A 47 -9.02 -12.42 -14.07
CA LEU A 47 -8.85 -13.03 -12.74
C LEU A 47 -7.44 -13.60 -12.56
N ASP A 48 -6.94 -14.33 -13.56
CA ASP A 48 -5.61 -14.94 -13.51
C ASP A 48 -4.50 -13.90 -13.39
N ALA A 49 -4.66 -12.75 -14.05
CA ALA A 49 -3.71 -11.65 -13.97
C ALA A 49 -3.74 -10.98 -12.59
N ALA A 50 -4.92 -10.79 -12.01
CA ALA A 50 -5.09 -10.28 -10.64
C ALA A 50 -4.45 -11.23 -9.61
N LEU A 51 -4.76 -12.54 -9.69
CA LEU A 51 -4.22 -13.56 -8.80
C LEU A 51 -2.69 -13.64 -8.90
N LYS A 52 -2.14 -13.59 -10.11
CA LYS A 52 -0.70 -13.55 -10.32
C LYS A 52 -0.06 -12.32 -9.68
N ALA A 53 -0.68 -11.15 -9.83
CA ALA A 53 -0.17 -9.90 -9.29
C ALA A 53 -0.14 -9.87 -7.75
N ILE A 54 -1.05 -10.59 -7.08
CA ILE A 54 -1.06 -10.73 -5.61
C ILE A 54 -0.28 -11.96 -5.10
N GLY A 55 0.36 -12.73 -5.98
CA GLY A 55 1.10 -13.94 -5.62
C GLY A 55 0.24 -15.18 -5.33
N GLY A 56 -1.05 -15.16 -5.67
CA GLY A 56 -2.01 -16.25 -5.46
C GLY A 56 -1.96 -17.37 -6.50
N LEU A 57 -0.80 -17.59 -7.14
CA LEU A 57 -0.63 -18.65 -8.14
C LEU A 57 -0.77 -20.04 -7.49
N GLY A 58 -1.48 -20.96 -8.15
CA GLY A 58 -1.66 -22.33 -7.67
C GLY A 58 -2.85 -22.54 -6.75
N ALA A 59 -3.78 -21.57 -6.67
CA ALA A 59 -5.08 -21.78 -6.04
C ALA A 59 -5.80 -22.98 -6.67
N ALA A 60 -6.27 -23.89 -5.83
CA ALA A 60 -6.98 -25.09 -6.24
C ALA A 60 -8.27 -25.22 -5.42
N ALA A 61 -9.25 -25.92 -5.98
CA ALA A 61 -10.49 -26.21 -5.27
C ALA A 61 -10.20 -27.02 -3.99
N HIS A 62 -10.81 -26.62 -2.86
CA HIS A 62 -10.62 -27.29 -1.58
C HIS A 62 -11.93 -27.30 -0.78
N ALA A 63 -12.33 -28.47 -0.27
CA ALA A 63 -13.59 -28.63 0.45
C ALA A 63 -13.64 -27.89 1.80
N GLY A 64 -12.47 -27.58 2.37
CA GLY A 64 -12.34 -26.77 3.58
C GLY A 64 -12.55 -25.26 3.38
N LEU A 65 -12.75 -24.79 2.15
CA LEU A 65 -13.10 -23.39 1.85
C LEU A 65 -14.60 -23.31 1.54
N VAL A 66 -15.36 -22.64 2.40
CA VAL A 66 -16.82 -22.50 2.27
C VAL A 66 -17.17 -21.03 2.07
N MET A 67 -17.91 -20.74 0.99
CA MET A 67 -18.47 -19.42 0.70
C MET A 67 -19.99 -19.50 0.81
N ARG A 68 -20.59 -18.60 1.59
CA ARG A 68 -22.03 -18.42 1.69
C ARG A 68 -22.39 -17.04 1.19
N ALA A 69 -23.27 -17.01 0.19
CA ALA A 69 -23.81 -15.78 -0.37
C ALA A 69 -25.33 -15.98 -0.58
N PRO A 70 -26.14 -14.92 -0.47
CA PRO A 70 -27.55 -14.99 -0.79
C PRO A 70 -27.73 -15.31 -2.28
N GLU A 71 -28.75 -16.11 -2.60
CA GLU A 71 -29.06 -16.48 -3.99
C GLU A 71 -29.52 -15.26 -4.80
N ILE A 72 -30.23 -14.34 -4.15
CA ILE A 72 -30.73 -13.10 -4.74
C ILE A 72 -30.27 -11.91 -3.90
N ALA A 73 -29.60 -10.97 -4.54
CA ALA A 73 -29.26 -9.68 -3.94
C ALA A 73 -30.39 -8.67 -4.20
N GLU A 74 -31.15 -8.32 -3.16
CA GLU A 74 -32.24 -7.32 -3.28
C GLU A 74 -31.72 -5.90 -3.52
N ASN A 75 -30.54 -5.57 -2.99
CA ASN A 75 -29.91 -4.26 -3.16
C ASN A 75 -28.45 -4.46 -3.59
N GLY A 76 -28.09 -3.90 -4.75
CA GLY A 76 -26.72 -3.95 -5.27
C GLY A 76 -25.71 -3.11 -4.47
N ALA A 77 -26.17 -2.24 -3.57
CA ALA A 77 -25.29 -1.46 -2.69
C ALA A 77 -24.60 -2.33 -1.63
N VAL A 78 -25.26 -3.38 -1.14
CA VAL A 78 -24.71 -4.27 -0.11
C VAL A 78 -25.22 -5.69 -0.33
N VAL A 79 -24.29 -6.60 -0.59
CA VAL A 79 -24.55 -8.05 -0.65
C VAL A 79 -23.68 -8.73 0.40
N PRO A 80 -24.26 -9.36 1.44
CA PRO A 80 -23.46 -10.03 2.46
C PRO A 80 -22.84 -11.30 1.89
N ILE A 81 -21.54 -11.49 2.10
CA ILE A 81 -20.81 -12.71 1.74
C ILE A 81 -19.99 -13.15 2.95
N ASP A 82 -20.17 -14.40 3.35
CA ASP A 82 -19.38 -15.05 4.39
C ASP A 82 -18.41 -16.05 3.76
N VAL A 83 -17.13 -15.94 4.11
CA VAL A 83 -16.09 -16.89 3.68
C VAL A 83 -15.46 -17.51 4.91
N THR A 84 -15.38 -18.83 4.96
CA THR A 84 -14.76 -19.58 6.06
C THR A 84 -13.75 -20.57 5.51
N SER A 85 -12.54 -20.57 6.07
CA SER A 85 -11.49 -21.56 5.76
C SER A 85 -11.21 -22.44 6.98
N SER A 86 -11.22 -23.75 6.79
CA SER A 86 -10.68 -24.74 7.74
C SER A 86 -9.31 -25.28 7.32
N ILE A 87 -8.68 -24.68 6.29
CA ILE A 87 -7.39 -25.10 5.77
C ILE A 87 -6.29 -24.69 6.78
N PRO A 88 -5.46 -25.63 7.26
CA PRO A 88 -4.35 -25.31 8.15
C PRO A 88 -3.43 -24.24 7.54
N ASN A 89 -2.95 -23.32 8.38
CA ASN A 89 -2.07 -22.20 7.97
C ASN A 89 -2.67 -21.22 6.95
N THR A 90 -4.01 -21.08 6.91
CA THR A 90 -4.62 -19.91 6.26
C THR A 90 -4.36 -18.68 7.13
N THR A 91 -3.76 -17.64 6.55
CA THR A 91 -3.46 -16.34 7.21
C THR A 91 -4.26 -15.21 6.61
#